data_AF-A0A7S4NNR9-F1
#
_entry.id   AF-A0A7S4NNR9-F1
#
_cell.length_a   1.000
_cell.length_b   1.000
_cell.length_c   1.000
_cell.angle_alpha   90.00
_cell.angle_beta   90.00
_cell.angle_gamma   90.00
#
_symmetry.space_group_name_H-M   'P 1'
#
loop_
_entity.id
_entity.type
_entity.pdbx_description
1 polymer ?
#
loop_
_entity_poly.entity_id
_entity_poly.type
_entity_poly.pdbx_seq_one_letter_code
_entity_poly.pdbx_strand_id
1 'polypeptide(L)'
;ASNQFRSDVTGHMHKTGINIRYIGLVVKELDKIIETRGDIQKLVSSLIGSLLVEAVARVVKNDLSLQMRQETKNLKLPLEVPYRKLAVDYMNKVFGRGKASESWWHNSLPPLLCDHFNVERGERVSDLRQFLLTGMHDGRVALFRRILGLTGLVFSENIMKKFADRSIWMSEPVDYLDLLEVGDRVKCMDIVSLSQGNFFLYKALSMQSGKVKEDL
;
A
#
# COMPACT_ATOMS: atom_id res chain seq x y z
N ALA A 1 15.41 -8.45 -16.24
CA ALA A 1 15.09 -9.88 -16.40
C ALA A 1 13.74 -10.19 -15.75
N SER A 2 12.76 -10.54 -16.58
CA SER A 2 11.44 -11.15 -16.31
C SER A 2 10.88 -11.13 -14.88
N ASN A 3 10.01 -10.15 -14.61
CA ASN A 3 9.11 -10.03 -13.44
C ASN A 3 7.92 -11.02 -13.47
N GLN A 4 8.11 -12.27 -13.90
CA GLN A 4 6.99 -13.12 -14.35
C GLN A 4 6.67 -14.34 -13.50
N PHE A 5 7.09 -14.39 -12.24
CA PHE A 5 6.64 -15.46 -11.33
C PHE A 5 6.31 -14.93 -9.94
N ARG A 6 5.06 -14.54 -9.75
CA ARG A 6 4.30 -14.65 -8.50
C ARG A 6 2.83 -14.58 -8.86
N SER A 7 2.05 -15.55 -8.38
CA SER A 7 0.61 -15.65 -8.62
C SER A 7 -0.04 -14.29 -8.37
N ASP A 8 -0.60 -13.69 -9.42
CA ASP A 8 -1.40 -12.49 -9.28
C ASP A 8 -2.72 -12.90 -8.61
N VAL A 9 -2.66 -13.17 -7.30
CA VAL A 9 -3.81 -13.58 -6.48
C VAL A 9 -4.89 -12.51 -6.58
N THR A 10 -4.49 -11.23 -6.62
CA THR A 10 -5.38 -10.11 -6.89
C THR A 10 -6.07 -10.23 -8.24
N GLY A 11 -5.31 -10.45 -9.31
CA GLY A 11 -5.87 -10.62 -10.65
C GLY A 11 -6.79 -11.81 -10.76
N HIS A 12 -6.48 -12.92 -10.09
CA HIS A 12 -7.37 -14.08 -10.02
C HIS A 12 -8.65 -13.77 -9.25
N MET A 13 -8.56 -13.13 -8.08
CA MET A 13 -9.73 -12.68 -7.31
C MET A 13 -10.61 -11.75 -8.13
N HIS A 14 -10.03 -10.75 -8.81
CA HIS A 14 -10.79 -9.84 -9.66
C HIS A 14 -11.45 -10.55 -10.83
N LYS A 15 -10.74 -11.48 -11.50
CA LYS A 15 -11.29 -12.29 -12.60
C LYS A 15 -12.44 -13.18 -12.15
N THR A 16 -12.41 -13.68 -10.92
CA THR A 16 -13.48 -14.49 -10.34
C THR A 16 -14.57 -13.66 -9.66
N GLY A 17 -14.50 -12.32 -9.73
CA GLY A 17 -15.48 -11.42 -9.12
C GLY A 17 -15.36 -11.28 -7.60
N ILE A 18 -14.31 -11.82 -6.99
CA ILE A 18 -14.04 -11.67 -5.56
C ILE A 18 -13.45 -10.28 -5.31
N ASN A 19 -14.18 -9.46 -4.56
CA ASN A 19 -13.70 -8.15 -4.14
C ASN A 19 -12.56 -8.29 -3.12
N ILE A 20 -11.44 -7.62 -3.40
CA ILE A 20 -10.23 -7.68 -2.58
C ILE A 20 -10.42 -7.16 -1.15
N ARG A 21 -11.46 -6.34 -0.91
CA ARG A 21 -11.85 -5.89 0.44
C ARG A 21 -12.29 -7.03 1.37
N TYR A 22 -12.56 -8.21 0.83
CA TYR A 22 -12.95 -9.39 1.61
C TYR A 22 -11.79 -10.36 1.88
N ILE A 23 -10.53 -9.92 1.72
CA ILE A 23 -9.36 -10.76 2.04
C ILE A 23 -9.46 -11.37 3.45
N GLY A 24 -9.91 -10.62 4.46
CA GLY A 24 -10.02 -11.13 5.83
C GLY A 24 -11.02 -12.27 5.98
N LEU A 25 -12.16 -12.20 5.26
CA LEU A 25 -13.12 -13.29 5.23
C LEU A 25 -12.56 -14.53 4.52
N VAL A 26 -11.83 -14.32 3.42
CA VAL A 26 -11.15 -15.42 2.69
C VAL A 26 -10.12 -16.10 3.60
N VAL A 27 -9.33 -15.34 4.34
CA VAL A 27 -8.34 -15.88 5.30
C VAL A 27 -9.05 -16.72 6.38
N LYS A 28 -10.17 -16.24 6.92
CA LYS A 28 -10.96 -16.96 7.93
C LYS A 28 -11.48 -18.30 7.42
N GLU A 29 -11.98 -18.36 6.18
CA GLU A 29 -12.43 -19.61 5.58
C GLU A 29 -11.25 -20.57 5.28
N LEU A 30 -10.10 -20.02 4.88
CA LEU A 30 -8.88 -20.82 4.68
C LEU A 30 -8.35 -21.42 5.99
N ASP A 31 -8.45 -20.72 7.11
CA ASP A 31 -8.07 -21.25 8.43
C ASP A 31 -8.96 -22.45 8.83
N LYS A 32 -10.27 -22.38 8.62
CA LYS A 32 -11.19 -23.52 8.85
C LYS A 32 -10.84 -24.74 7.99
N ILE A 33 -10.40 -24.49 6.74
CA ILE A 33 -9.95 -25.57 5.85
C ILE A 33 -8.70 -26.26 6.40
N ILE A 34 -7.75 -25.51 6.98
CA ILE A 34 -6.56 -26.08 7.62
C ILE A 34 -6.96 -26.99 8.80
N GLU A 35 -7.88 -26.54 9.64
CA GLU A 35 -8.38 -27.32 10.79
C GLU A 35 -9.00 -28.65 10.34
N THR A 36 -9.66 -28.66 9.19
CA THR A 36 -10.32 -29.85 8.64
C THR A 36 -9.39 -30.74 7.81
N ARG A 37 -8.39 -30.14 7.14
CA ARG A 37 -7.50 -30.81 6.16
C ARG A 37 -6.03 -30.43 6.42
N GLY A 38 -5.43 -31.10 7.41
CA GLY A 38 -4.03 -30.87 7.79
C GLY A 38 -3.01 -31.23 6.70
N ASP A 39 -3.37 -32.07 5.73
CA ASP A 39 -2.52 -32.47 4.59
C ASP A 39 -2.13 -31.29 3.69
N ILE A 40 -2.98 -30.25 3.61
CA ILE A 40 -2.75 -29.06 2.79
C ILE A 40 -2.30 -27.84 3.60
N GLN A 41 -2.01 -28.00 4.89
CA GLN A 41 -1.68 -26.89 5.80
C GLN A 41 -0.57 -25.97 5.28
N LYS A 42 0.50 -26.55 4.73
CA LYS A 42 1.64 -25.77 4.20
C LYS A 42 1.23 -24.89 3.01
N LEU A 43 0.46 -25.46 2.08
CA LEU A 43 -0.01 -24.74 0.89
C LEU A 43 -0.94 -23.60 1.29
N VAL A 44 -1.92 -23.88 2.16
CA VAL A 44 -2.90 -22.89 2.61
C VAL A 44 -2.22 -21.77 3.40
N SER A 45 -1.26 -22.11 4.27
CA SER A 45 -0.50 -21.09 5.03
C SER A 45 0.31 -20.16 4.11
N SER A 46 0.87 -20.68 3.01
CA SER A 46 1.55 -19.87 1.99
C SER A 46 0.58 -18.93 1.25
N LEU A 47 -0.63 -19.41 0.93
CA LEU A 47 -1.68 -18.59 0.33
C LEU A 47 -2.15 -17.48 1.27
N ILE A 48 -2.41 -17.80 2.54
CA ILE A 48 -2.75 -16.82 3.58
C ILE A 48 -1.64 -15.77 3.69
N GLY A 49 -0.36 -16.17 3.71
CA GLY A 49 0.77 -15.25 3.69
C GLY A 49 0.74 -14.30 2.50
N SER A 50 0.43 -14.80 1.31
CA SER A 50 0.33 -13.98 0.10
C SER A 50 -0.84 -12.98 0.16
N LEU A 51 -1.99 -13.40 0.67
CA LEU A 51 -3.16 -12.54 0.88
C LEU A 51 -2.92 -11.45 1.92
N LEU A 52 -2.26 -11.78 3.03
CA LEU A 52 -1.92 -10.81 4.06
C LEU A 52 -0.87 -9.81 3.58
N VAL A 53 0.14 -10.25 2.82
CA VAL A 53 1.09 -9.36 2.15
C VAL A 53 0.35 -8.35 1.26
N GLU A 54 -0.63 -8.81 0.48
CA GLU A 54 -1.43 -7.95 -0.38
C GLU A 54 -2.22 -6.91 0.42
N ALA A 55 -2.89 -7.33 1.51
CA ALA A 55 -3.66 -6.44 2.37
C ALA A 55 -2.76 -5.37 3.02
N VAL A 56 -1.63 -5.76 3.61
CA VAL A 56 -0.67 -4.82 4.22
C VAL A 56 -0.09 -3.87 3.18
N ALA A 57 0.31 -4.35 2.01
CA ALA A 57 0.85 -3.50 0.96
C ALA A 57 -0.13 -2.41 0.52
N ARG A 58 -1.43 -2.74 0.45
CA ARG A 58 -2.49 -1.79 0.12
C ARG A 58 -2.76 -0.79 1.24
N VAL A 59 -2.74 -1.23 2.50
CA VAL A 59 -2.82 -0.31 3.65
C VAL A 59 -1.68 0.69 3.61
N VAL A 60 -0.44 0.20 3.45
CA VAL A 60 0.77 1.04 3.33
C VAL A 60 0.63 2.03 2.19
N LYS A 61 0.24 1.56 0.99
CA LYS A 61 0.05 2.43 -0.17
C LYS A 61 -1.00 3.51 0.10
N ASN A 62 -2.14 3.16 0.67
CA ASN A 62 -3.24 4.10 0.90
C ASN A 62 -2.87 5.16 1.94
N ASP A 63 -2.23 4.75 3.05
CA ASP A 63 -1.78 5.67 4.10
C ASP A 63 -0.66 6.58 3.57
N LEU A 64 0.32 6.04 2.85
CA LEU A 64 1.37 6.83 2.21
C LEU A 64 0.78 7.86 1.23
N SER A 65 -0.14 7.43 0.36
CA SER A 65 -0.84 8.34 -0.56
C SER A 65 -1.64 9.41 0.17
N LEU A 66 -2.20 9.12 1.34
CA LEU A 66 -2.94 10.10 2.15
C LEU A 66 -1.98 11.14 2.73
N GLN A 67 -0.86 10.71 3.30
CA GLN A 67 0.15 11.60 3.88
C GLN A 67 0.80 12.49 2.82
N MET A 68 1.13 11.94 1.64
CA MET A 68 1.62 12.74 0.51
C MET A 68 0.61 13.83 0.11
N ARG A 69 -0.69 13.51 0.03
CA ARG A 69 -1.74 14.51 -0.27
C ARG A 69 -1.86 15.57 0.81
N GLN A 70 -1.71 15.22 2.07
CA GLN A 70 -1.72 16.18 3.18
C GLN A 70 -0.52 17.12 3.08
N GLU A 71 0.68 16.61 2.81
CA GLU A 71 1.86 17.43 2.56
C GLU A 71 1.69 18.36 1.35
N THR A 72 1.09 17.88 0.25
CA THR A 72 0.75 18.74 -0.89
C THR A 72 -0.16 19.91 -0.49
N LYS A 73 -1.17 19.67 0.36
CA LYS A 73 -2.07 20.72 0.84
C LYS A 73 -1.35 21.75 1.70
N ASN A 74 -0.41 21.31 2.53
CA ASN A 74 0.34 22.17 3.45
C ASN A 74 1.33 23.05 2.70
N LEU A 75 2.13 22.46 1.81
CA LEU A 75 3.20 23.16 1.09
C LEU A 75 2.71 23.95 -0.12
N LYS A 76 1.50 23.64 -0.63
CA LYS A 76 0.88 24.23 -1.84
C LYS A 76 1.76 24.15 -3.11
N LEU A 77 2.84 23.38 -3.07
CA LEU A 77 3.78 23.20 -4.17
C LEU A 77 4.03 21.70 -4.35
N PRO A 78 3.95 21.19 -5.58
CA PRO A 78 4.32 19.82 -5.90
C PRO A 78 5.84 19.68 -5.97
N LEU A 79 6.54 19.94 -4.86
CA LEU A 79 7.99 19.75 -4.78
C LEU A 79 8.27 18.29 -4.46
N GLU A 80 9.14 17.67 -5.25
CA GLU A 80 9.48 16.25 -5.14
C GLU A 80 10.25 15.91 -3.87
N VAL A 81 11.10 16.84 -3.39
CA VAL A 81 12.01 16.63 -2.26
C VAL A 81 11.28 16.29 -0.94
N PRO A 82 10.24 17.05 -0.51
CA PRO A 82 9.41 16.68 0.65
C PRO A 82 8.78 15.28 0.54
N TYR A 83 8.30 14.89 -0.64
CA TYR A 83 7.68 13.58 -0.85
C TYR A 83 8.70 12.45 -0.75
N ARG A 84 9.92 12.67 -1.22
CA ARG A 84 11.01 11.70 -1.08
C ARG A 84 11.30 11.41 0.38
N LYS A 85 11.49 12.47 1.19
CA LYS A 85 11.73 12.32 2.62
C LYS A 85 10.58 11.58 3.32
N LEU A 86 9.33 12.00 3.05
CA LEU A 86 8.15 11.36 3.62
C LEU A 86 8.06 9.88 3.25
N ALA A 87 8.29 9.54 1.98
CA ALA A 87 8.28 8.15 1.52
C ALA A 87 9.35 7.31 2.22
N VAL A 88 10.58 7.83 2.33
CA VAL A 88 11.67 7.15 3.01
C VAL A 88 11.40 6.98 4.50
N ASP A 89 10.93 8.03 5.18
CA ASP A 89 10.55 7.98 6.60
C ASP A 89 9.45 6.93 6.83
N TYR A 90 8.48 6.86 5.93
CA TYR A 90 7.41 5.85 5.98
C TYR A 90 7.96 4.43 5.75
N MET A 91 8.85 4.23 4.78
CA MET A 91 9.47 2.92 4.54
C MET A 91 10.34 2.48 5.72
N ASN A 92 11.05 3.41 6.36
CA ASN A 92 11.79 3.18 7.60
C ASN A 92 10.86 2.84 8.77
N LYS A 93 9.68 3.45 8.83
CA LYS A 93 8.63 3.09 9.80
C LYS A 93 8.08 1.68 9.56
N VAL A 94 7.90 1.24 8.30
CA VAL A 94 7.37 -0.09 8.00
C VAL A 94 8.43 -1.19 8.16
N PHE A 95 9.65 -0.96 7.70
CA PHE A 95 10.70 -1.99 7.58
C PHE A 95 11.86 -1.85 8.56
N GLY A 96 11.92 -0.77 9.34
CA GLY A 96 12.98 -0.54 10.33
C GLY A 96 12.80 -1.36 11.61
N ARG A 97 13.82 -1.35 12.46
CA ARG A 97 13.85 -2.06 13.77
C ARG A 97 13.52 -1.18 14.98
N GLY A 98 13.27 0.12 14.78
CA GLY A 98 13.01 1.04 15.89
C GLY A 98 11.63 0.89 16.53
N LYS A 99 11.45 1.50 17.71
CA LYS A 99 10.17 1.54 18.45
C LYS A 99 8.99 2.06 17.62
N ALA A 100 9.26 3.00 16.69
CA ALA A 100 8.24 3.53 15.79
C ALA A 100 7.68 2.46 14.85
N SER A 101 8.53 1.54 14.39
CA SER A 101 8.13 0.41 13.54
C SER A 101 7.31 -0.59 14.35
N GLU A 102 7.78 -0.98 15.53
CA GLU A 102 7.04 -1.87 16.44
C GLU A 102 5.65 -1.30 16.77
N SER A 103 5.59 -0.03 17.18
CA SER A 103 4.33 0.63 17.49
C SER A 103 3.38 0.67 16.28
N TRP A 104 3.90 0.90 15.07
CA TRP A 104 3.07 0.88 13.87
C TRP A 104 2.48 -0.50 13.59
N TRP A 105 3.30 -1.55 13.65
CA TRP A 105 2.86 -2.94 13.43
C TRP A 105 1.84 -3.40 14.47
N HIS A 106 1.98 -3.02 15.74
CA HIS A 106 1.07 -3.47 16.81
C HIS A 106 -0.17 -2.59 17.00
N ASN A 107 -0.06 -1.27 16.81
CA ASN A 107 -1.12 -0.33 17.15
C ASN A 107 -1.82 0.26 15.94
N SER A 108 -1.08 0.61 14.89
CA SER A 108 -1.62 1.35 13.73
C SER A 108 -2.11 0.43 12.62
N LEU A 109 -1.38 -0.63 12.30
CA LEU A 109 -1.70 -1.53 11.19
C LEU A 109 -2.97 -2.37 11.43
N PRO A 110 -3.18 -3.02 12.60
CA PRO A 110 -4.35 -3.88 12.81
C PRO A 110 -5.71 -3.19 12.64
N PRO A 111 -5.97 -1.96 13.16
CA PRO A 111 -7.25 -1.30 12.92
C PRO A 111 -7.46 -0.98 11.43
N LEU A 112 -6.40 -0.62 10.69
CA LEU A 112 -6.49 -0.35 9.25
C LEU A 112 -6.79 -1.64 8.45
N LEU A 113 -6.20 -2.77 8.83
CA LEU A 113 -6.49 -4.07 8.21
C LEU A 113 -7.93 -4.51 8.48
N CYS A 114 -8.44 -4.27 9.69
CA CYS A 114 -9.82 -4.55 10.04
C CYS A 114 -10.79 -3.70 9.19
N ASP A 115 -10.59 -2.38 9.16
CA ASP A 115 -11.46 -1.44 8.44
C ASP A 115 -11.45 -1.67 6.92
N HIS A 116 -10.27 -1.83 6.31
CA HIS A 116 -10.15 -1.91 4.86
C HIS A 116 -10.36 -3.32 4.28
N PHE A 117 -10.10 -4.37 5.06
CA PHE A 117 -10.02 -5.74 4.56
C PHE A 117 -10.79 -6.78 5.39
N ASN A 118 -11.48 -6.38 6.46
CA ASN A 118 -12.18 -7.28 7.38
C ASN A 118 -11.27 -8.35 8.01
N VAL A 119 -9.99 -8.01 8.19
CA VAL A 119 -9.01 -8.90 8.83
C VAL A 119 -9.15 -8.71 10.34
N GLU A 120 -9.79 -9.69 10.99
CA GLU A 120 -9.99 -9.71 12.45
C GLU A 120 -8.65 -9.80 13.19
N ARG A 121 -8.57 -9.21 14.40
CA ARG A 121 -7.40 -9.35 15.28
C ARG A 121 -7.35 -10.78 15.85
N GLY A 122 -6.84 -11.73 15.06
CA GLY A 122 -6.46 -13.07 15.51
C GLY A 122 -4.96 -13.18 15.83
N GLU A 123 -4.53 -14.34 16.34
CA GLU A 123 -3.12 -14.61 16.67
C GLU A 123 -2.16 -14.28 15.51
N ARG A 124 -2.55 -14.64 14.27
CA ARG A 124 -1.77 -14.36 13.05
C ARG A 124 -1.59 -12.86 12.76
N VAL A 125 -2.52 -12.02 13.20
CA VAL A 125 -2.53 -10.56 12.93
C VAL A 125 -1.79 -9.81 14.03
N SER A 126 -1.92 -10.25 15.27
CA SER A 126 -1.17 -9.74 16.42
C SER A 126 0.35 -9.89 16.22
N ASP A 127 0.76 -11.00 15.62
CA ASP A 127 2.16 -11.32 15.29
C ASP A 127 2.44 -11.24 13.79
N LEU A 128 1.67 -10.45 13.02
CA LEU A 128 1.78 -10.41 11.56
C LEU A 128 3.22 -10.12 11.08
N ARG A 129 3.91 -9.24 11.81
CA ARG A 129 5.32 -8.95 11.58
C ARG A 129 6.20 -10.20 11.67
N GLN A 130 5.98 -11.03 12.68
CA GLN A 130 6.67 -12.30 12.87
C GLN A 130 6.20 -13.36 11.86
N PHE A 131 4.91 -13.39 11.54
CA PHE A 131 4.34 -14.30 10.56
C PHE A 131 4.96 -14.11 9.16
N LEU A 132 5.27 -12.87 8.77
CA LEU A 132 5.98 -12.58 7.52
C LEU A 132 7.43 -13.11 7.50
N LEU A 133 8.01 -13.44 8.66
CA LEU A 133 9.34 -14.03 8.78
C LEU A 133 9.33 -15.55 8.69
N THR A 134 8.26 -16.20 9.15
CA THR A 134 8.21 -17.66 9.33
C THR A 134 7.63 -18.41 8.13
N GLY A 135 7.11 -17.71 7.12
CA GLY A 135 6.54 -18.30 5.92
C GLY A 135 7.54 -18.98 4.99
N MET A 136 7.04 -19.91 4.14
CA MET A 136 7.84 -20.61 3.09
C MET A 136 8.51 -19.66 2.09
N HIS A 137 7.98 -18.45 1.94
CA HIS A 137 8.57 -17.38 1.14
C HIS A 137 8.83 -16.20 2.06
N ASP A 138 9.95 -15.49 1.86
CA ASP A 138 10.24 -14.29 2.63
C ASP A 138 9.15 -13.23 2.37
N GLY A 139 8.22 -13.16 3.33
CA GLY A 139 7.02 -12.32 3.24
C GLY A 139 7.37 -10.85 3.24
N ARG A 140 8.54 -10.48 3.76
CA ARG A 140 9.02 -9.09 3.79
C ARG A 140 9.52 -8.65 2.44
N VAL A 141 10.29 -9.49 1.76
CA VAL A 141 10.71 -9.22 0.38
C VAL A 141 9.48 -9.16 -0.53
N ALA A 142 8.49 -10.02 -0.28
CA ALA A 142 7.21 -9.95 -0.97
C ALA A 142 6.48 -8.64 -0.71
N LEU A 143 6.37 -8.23 0.55
CA LEU A 143 5.74 -6.98 0.95
C LEU A 143 6.45 -5.77 0.36
N PHE A 144 7.77 -5.70 0.46
CA PHE A 144 8.58 -4.61 -0.08
C PHE A 144 8.35 -4.46 -1.58
N ARG A 145 8.56 -5.55 -2.36
CA ARG A 145 8.33 -5.54 -3.81
C ARG A 145 6.89 -5.17 -4.16
N ARG A 146 5.92 -5.65 -3.37
CA ARG A 146 4.51 -5.35 -3.62
C ARG A 146 4.19 -3.87 -3.36
N ILE A 147 4.72 -3.29 -2.28
CA ILE A 147 4.60 -1.85 -2.02
C ILE A 147 5.18 -1.06 -3.18
N LEU A 148 6.43 -1.35 -3.60
CA LEU A 148 7.04 -0.65 -4.74
C LEU A 148 6.17 -0.73 -6.01
N GLY A 149 5.62 -1.91 -6.29
CA GLY A 149 4.73 -2.10 -7.45
C GLY A 149 3.39 -1.35 -7.35
N LEU A 150 2.90 -1.05 -6.14
CA LEU A 150 1.66 -0.32 -5.92
C LEU A 150 1.84 1.20 -5.80
N THR A 151 3.00 1.65 -5.31
CA THR A 151 3.32 3.08 -5.10
C THR A 151 4.16 3.68 -6.22
N GLY A 152 4.79 2.85 -7.05
CA GLY A 152 5.73 3.27 -8.08
C GLY A 152 7.04 3.84 -7.53
N LEU A 153 7.36 3.64 -6.25
CA LEU A 153 8.65 4.06 -5.70
C LEU A 153 9.79 3.25 -6.34
N VAL A 154 10.87 3.92 -6.74
CA VAL A 154 12.07 3.29 -7.30
C VAL A 154 13.26 3.57 -6.40
N PHE A 155 13.84 2.53 -5.83
CA PHE A 155 15.03 2.63 -4.98
C PHE A 155 16.32 2.23 -5.72
N SER A 156 17.45 2.66 -5.18
CA SER A 156 18.80 2.31 -5.64
C SER A 156 19.02 0.79 -5.61
N GLU A 157 19.88 0.28 -6.50
CA GLU A 157 20.22 -1.15 -6.51
C GLU A 157 20.79 -1.63 -5.16
N ASN A 158 21.46 -0.74 -4.43
CA ASN A 158 22.01 -1.05 -3.11
C ASN A 158 20.90 -1.41 -2.13
N ILE A 159 19.82 -0.62 -2.07
CA ILE A 159 18.66 -0.94 -1.24
C ILE A 159 17.98 -2.21 -1.73
N MET A 160 17.83 -2.39 -3.04
CA MET A 160 17.25 -3.61 -3.59
C MET A 160 18.04 -4.87 -3.18
N LYS A 161 19.38 -4.78 -3.14
CA LYS A 161 20.27 -5.85 -2.66
C LYS A 161 20.16 -6.02 -1.14
N LYS A 162 20.10 -4.94 -0.35
CA LYS A 162 19.91 -4.99 1.12
C LYS A 162 18.59 -5.69 1.49
N PHE A 163 17.51 -5.44 0.75
CA PHE A 163 16.24 -6.14 0.93
C PHE A 163 16.24 -7.57 0.39
N ALA A 164 17.10 -7.90 -0.57
CA ALA A 164 17.28 -9.28 -1.02
C ALA A 164 18.07 -10.12 -0.02
N ASP A 165 18.96 -9.48 0.75
CA ASP A 165 19.64 -10.11 1.87
C ASP A 165 18.62 -10.46 2.97
N ARG A 166 18.64 -11.70 3.45
CA ARG A 166 17.60 -12.28 4.32
C ARG A 166 17.60 -11.70 5.74
N SER A 167 18.39 -10.66 6.02
CA SER A 167 18.42 -9.99 7.32
C SER A 167 17.01 -9.59 7.77
N ILE A 168 16.59 -9.98 8.97
CA ILE A 168 15.18 -10.05 9.48
C ILE A 168 14.37 -8.73 9.33
N TRP A 169 15.03 -7.59 9.37
CA TRP A 169 14.47 -6.25 9.12
C TRP A 169 15.65 -5.32 8.83
N MET A 170 15.42 -4.14 8.24
CA MET A 170 16.51 -3.20 7.97
C MET A 170 17.19 -2.79 9.27
N SER A 171 18.49 -3.08 9.39
CA SER A 171 19.32 -2.65 10.51
C SER A 171 19.63 -1.16 10.43
N GLU A 172 19.87 -0.67 9.22
CA GLU A 172 20.13 0.73 8.91
C GLU A 172 18.90 1.34 8.23
N PRO A 173 18.52 2.58 8.57
CA PRO A 173 17.47 3.29 7.85
C PRO A 173 17.90 3.54 6.39
N VAL A 174 16.92 3.50 5.49
CA VAL A 174 17.07 3.96 4.10
C VAL A 174 17.30 5.47 4.12
N ASP A 175 18.24 5.93 3.32
CA ASP A 175 18.49 7.36 3.12
C ASP A 175 17.56 7.92 2.03
N TYR A 176 17.20 9.19 2.10
CA TYR A 176 16.39 9.83 1.07
C TYR A 176 17.09 9.85 -0.30
N LEU A 177 18.43 9.82 -0.32
CA LEU A 177 19.25 9.71 -1.54
C LEU A 177 19.12 8.35 -2.24
N ASP A 178 18.71 7.31 -1.51
CA ASP A 178 18.51 5.98 -2.08
C ASP A 178 17.19 5.86 -2.85
N LEU A 179 16.25 6.77 -2.63
CA LEU A 179 15.01 6.83 -3.39
C LEU A 179 15.28 7.61 -4.69
N LEU A 180 15.28 6.91 -5.82
CA LEU A 180 15.59 7.46 -7.14
C LEU A 180 14.40 8.13 -7.79
N GLU A 181 13.19 7.57 -7.64
CA GLU A 181 11.97 8.08 -8.26
C GLU A 181 10.75 7.84 -7.35
N VAL A 182 9.80 8.78 -7.38
CA VAL A 182 8.49 8.66 -6.75
C VAL A 182 7.42 8.53 -7.84
N GLY A 183 7.00 7.29 -8.13
CA GLY A 183 6.11 7.00 -9.25
C GLY A 183 4.68 7.54 -9.08
N ASP A 184 4.15 7.58 -7.85
CA ASP A 184 2.92 8.33 -7.55
C ASP A 184 3.23 9.83 -7.60
N ARG A 185 3.34 10.37 -8.83
CA ARG A 185 2.99 11.77 -9.07
C ARG A 185 1.54 11.87 -8.61
N VAL A 186 1.33 12.43 -7.41
CA VAL A 186 0.03 12.99 -7.07
C VAL A 186 -0.37 13.77 -8.32
N LYS A 187 -1.42 13.32 -9.02
CA LYS A 187 -2.02 14.08 -10.12
C LYS A 187 -2.55 15.35 -9.48
N CYS A 188 -1.67 16.29 -9.18
CA CYS A 188 -2.02 17.69 -9.16
C CYS A 188 -2.58 17.92 -10.55
N MET A 189 -3.80 18.46 -10.63
CA MET A 189 -4.26 18.99 -11.91
C MET A 189 -3.14 19.88 -12.41
N ASP A 190 -2.62 19.56 -13.60
CA ASP A 190 -1.72 20.47 -14.25
C ASP A 190 -2.43 21.83 -14.41
N ILE A 191 -1.66 22.90 -14.61
CA ILE A 191 -2.23 24.25 -14.70
C ILE A 191 -3.34 24.35 -15.77
N VAL A 192 -3.24 23.57 -16.85
CA VAL A 192 -4.24 23.47 -17.92
C VAL A 192 -5.49 22.75 -17.42
N SER A 193 -5.35 21.60 -16.75
CA SER A 193 -6.46 20.86 -16.14
C SER A 193 -7.21 21.71 -15.09
N LEU A 194 -6.49 22.46 -14.25
CA LEU A 194 -7.07 23.39 -13.28
C LEU A 194 -7.77 24.56 -13.97
N SER A 195 -7.14 25.15 -15.00
CA SER A 195 -7.74 26.24 -15.77
C SER A 195 -8.99 25.78 -16.52
N GLN A 196 -8.97 24.57 -17.08
CA GLN A 196 -10.12 23.95 -17.75
C GLN A 196 -11.26 23.70 -16.77
N GLY A 197 -10.96 23.12 -15.60
CA GLY A 197 -11.95 22.91 -14.54
C GLY A 197 -12.63 24.22 -14.12
N ASN A 198 -11.82 25.27 -13.89
CA ASN A 198 -12.34 26.60 -13.57
C ASN A 198 -13.16 27.19 -14.72
N PHE A 199 -12.69 27.08 -15.96
CA PHE A 199 -13.42 27.55 -17.15
C PHE A 199 -14.81 26.91 -17.24
N PHE A 200 -14.90 25.58 -17.09
CA PHE A 200 -16.19 24.88 -17.14
C PHE A 200 -17.11 25.28 -15.97
N LEU A 201 -16.56 25.47 -14.77
CA LEU A 201 -17.33 25.98 -13.63
C LEU A 201 -17.93 27.36 -13.93
N TYR A 202 -17.12 28.31 -14.42
CA TYR A 202 -17.60 29.66 -14.75
C TYR A 202 -18.62 29.65 -15.90
N LYS A 203 -18.43 28.79 -16.90
CA LYS A 203 -19.40 28.60 -18.00
C LYS A 203 -20.73 28.05 -17.51
N ALA A 204 -20.72 27.11 -16.56
CA ALA A 204 -21.94 26.58 -15.97
C ALA A 204 -22.69 27.65 -15.16
N LEU A 205 -21.96 28.44 -14.38
CA LEU A 205 -22.54 29.55 -13.59
C LEU A 205 -23.13 30.65 -14.48
N SER A 206 -22.48 30.99 -15.61
CA SER A 206 -23.00 31.98 -16.54
C SER A 206 -24.23 31.49 -17.32
N MET A 207 -24.31 30.19 -17.60
CA MET A 207 -25.51 29.59 -18.20
C MET A 207 -26.69 29.52 -17.22
N GLN A 208 -26.43 29.34 -15.92
CA GLN A 208 -27.48 29.39 -14.89
C GLN A 208 -27.98 30.82 -14.66
N SER A 209 -27.10 31.82 -14.65
CA SER A 209 -27.51 33.23 -14.49
C SER A 209 -28.18 33.81 -15.75
N GLY A 210 -27.87 33.28 -16.93
CA GLY A 210 -28.55 33.62 -18.19
C GLY A 210 -30.00 33.12 -18.24
N LYS A 211 -30.29 31.92 -17.73
CA LYS A 211 -31.66 31.37 -17.70
C LYS A 211 -32.63 32.13 -16.79
N VAL A 212 -32.12 32.81 -15.75
CA VAL A 212 -32.97 33.61 -14.84
C VAL A 212 -33.45 34.93 -15.48
N LYS A 213 -32.85 35.36 -16.60
CA LYS A 213 -33.21 36.61 -17.29
C LYS A 213 -34.22 36.44 -18.43
N GLU A 214 -34.52 35.21 -18.86
CA GLU A 214 -35.50 34.96 -19.93
C GLU A 214 -36.92 34.62 -19.42
N ASP A 215 -37.10 34.49 -18.10
CA ASP A 215 -38.39 34.17 -17.45
C ASP A 215 -39.04 35.38 -16.71
N LEU A 216 -38.72 36.61 -17.10
CA LEU A 216 -39.37 37.86 -16.65
C LEU A 216 -39.85 38.68 -17.85
#